data_AF-A0A401THD1-F1
#
_entry.id   AF-A0A401THD1-F1
#
_cell.length_a   1.000
_cell.length_b   1.000
_cell.length_c   1.000
_cell.angle_alpha   90.00
_cell.angle_beta   90.00
_cell.angle_gamma   90.00
#
_symmetry.space_group_name_H-M   'P 1'
#
loop_
_entity.id
_entity.type
_entity.pdbx_description
1 polymer ?
#
loop_
_entity_poly.entity_id
_entity_poly.type
_entity_poly.pdbx_seq_one_letter_code
_entity_poly.pdbx_strand_id
1 'polypeptide(L)'
;QVHCNNLYTKSVKIFHRVECYFKQQLVANWEPESVGVTTVMDDKNPSARFVVVPLGQRLGKAIRCRFYFADRWMLFSEISFQSTVAGNDCHHSISNQGLSFISVSQGRQPGSC
;
A
#
# COMPACT_ATOMS: atom_id res chain seq x y z
N GLN A 1 6.82 0.62 2.69
CA GLN A 1 6.79 2.09 2.74
C GLN A 1 6.34 2.64 1.39
N VAL A 2 5.84 3.87 1.36
CA VAL A 2 5.36 4.53 0.13
C VAL A 2 5.98 5.92 0.03
N HIS A 3 6.65 6.22 -1.07
CA HIS A 3 7.15 7.57 -1.36
C HIS A 3 6.05 8.41 -1.99
N CYS A 4 5.56 9.40 -1.22
CA CYS A 4 4.42 10.23 -1.58
C CYS A 4 4.85 11.69 -1.76
N ASN A 5 4.23 12.38 -2.72
CA ASN A 5 4.38 13.82 -2.87
C ASN A 5 3.28 14.57 -2.07
N ASN A 6 3.61 15.73 -1.50
CA ASN A 6 2.68 16.58 -0.75
C ASN A 6 2.58 17.99 -1.34
N LEU A 7 2.46 18.12 -2.66
CA LEU A 7 2.28 19.40 -3.33
C LEU A 7 0.86 19.96 -3.12
N TYR A 8 0.53 20.29 -1.86
CA TYR A 8 -0.80 20.68 -1.41
C TYR A 8 -1.32 21.93 -2.14
N THR A 9 -0.42 22.83 -2.56
CA THR A 9 -0.74 24.01 -3.38
C THR A 9 -1.29 23.66 -4.76
N LYS A 10 -1.10 22.42 -5.23
CA LYS A 10 -1.66 21.87 -6.47
C LYS A 10 -2.65 20.74 -6.22
N SER A 11 -3.25 20.69 -5.03
CA SER A 11 -4.22 19.67 -4.61
C SER A 11 -3.66 18.24 -4.67
N VAL A 12 -2.34 18.08 -4.49
CA VAL A 12 -1.69 16.77 -4.30
C VAL A 12 -1.39 16.62 -2.83
N LYS A 13 -1.99 15.62 -2.18
CA LYS A 13 -1.69 15.29 -0.79
C LYS A 13 -1.30 13.82 -0.64
N ILE A 14 -0.51 13.55 0.39
CA ILE A 14 -0.28 12.18 0.88
C ILE A 14 -1.64 11.58 1.25
N PHE A 15 -1.84 10.28 1.01
CA PHE A 15 -3.07 9.59 1.40
C PHE A 15 -3.40 9.81 2.88
N HIS A 16 -4.67 10.04 3.22
CA HIS A 16 -5.07 10.22 4.63
C HIS A 16 -5.22 8.88 5.36
N ARG A 17 -5.45 7.79 4.62
CA ARG A 17 -5.59 6.43 5.16
C ARG A 17 -5.11 5.41 4.14
N VAL A 18 -4.57 4.30 4.64
CA VAL A 18 -4.31 3.10 3.86
C VAL A 18 -4.87 1.88 4.57
N GLU A 19 -5.42 0.94 3.81
CA GLU A 19 -5.85 -0.37 4.28
C GLU A 19 -5.27 -1.46 3.39
N CYS A 20 -4.53 -2.40 3.97
CA CYS A 20 -3.91 -3.51 3.26
C CYS A 20 -4.55 -4.84 3.70
N TYR A 21 -4.94 -5.62 2.71
CA TYR A 21 -5.52 -6.96 2.84
C TYR A 21 -4.54 -7.99 2.31
N PHE A 22 -4.54 -9.19 2.88
CA PHE A 22 -3.61 -10.26 2.51
C PHE A 22 -4.36 -11.47 1.98
N LYS A 23 -3.64 -12.28 1.20
CA LYS A 23 -4.01 -13.65 0.85
C LYS A 23 -2.83 -14.56 1.11
N GLN A 24 -3.01 -15.61 1.91
CA GLN A 24 -1.96 -16.63 2.10
C GLN A 24 -1.82 -17.56 0.88
N GLN A 25 -2.90 -17.77 0.13
CA GLN A 25 -2.91 -18.53 -1.12
C GLN A 25 -3.54 -17.68 -2.23
N LEU A 26 -2.99 -17.71 -3.45
CA LEU A 26 -3.44 -16.84 -4.55
C LEU A 26 -4.92 -17.05 -4.92
N VAL A 27 -5.40 -18.29 -4.82
CA VAL A 27 -6.79 -18.69 -5.12
C VAL A 27 -7.79 -18.39 -3.99
N ALA A 28 -7.31 -18.06 -2.79
CA ALA A 28 -8.19 -17.78 -1.64
C ALA A 28 -8.85 -16.41 -1.74
N ASN A 29 -9.88 -16.18 -0.92
CA ASN A 29 -10.43 -14.85 -0.70
C ASN A 29 -9.45 -13.96 0.07
N TRP A 30 -9.63 -12.63 -0.04
CA TRP A 30 -8.91 -11.67 0.82
C TRP A 30 -9.29 -11.92 2.28
N GLU A 31 -8.31 -11.85 3.18
CA GLU A 31 -8.55 -11.85 4.61
C GLU A 31 -9.55 -10.74 4.99
N PRO A 32 -10.47 -10.97 5.94
CA PRO A 32 -11.47 -9.98 6.32
C PRO A 32 -10.85 -8.80 7.09
N GLU A 33 -9.76 -9.05 7.81
CA GLU A 33 -9.09 -8.05 8.63
C GLU A 33 -8.01 -7.33 7.81
N SER A 34 -8.12 -6.01 7.72
CA SER A 34 -7.11 -5.16 7.12
C SER A 34 -6.13 -4.63 8.18
N VAL A 35 -4.88 -4.43 7.79
CA VAL A 35 -3.93 -3.60 8.54
C VAL A 35 -3.75 -2.27 7.84
N GLY A 36 -3.39 -1.22 8.57
CA GLY A 36 -3.28 0.09 7.97
C GLY A 36 -2.97 1.18 8.96
N VAL A 37 -2.91 2.39 8.45
CA VAL A 37 -2.66 3.59 9.26
C VAL A 37 -3.43 4.76 8.67
N THR A 38 -3.88 5.65 9.56
CA THR A 38 -4.34 7.00 9.20
C THR A 38 -3.15 7.94 9.33
N THR A 39 -2.84 8.67 8.27
CA THR A 39 -1.75 9.63 8.29
C THR A 39 -2.25 10.96 8.87
N VAL A 40 -1.34 11.74 9.45
CA VAL A 40 -1.65 13.10 9.86
C VAL A 40 -1.67 13.98 8.61
N MET A 41 -2.74 14.77 8.44
CA MET A 41 -2.85 15.75 7.37
C MET A 41 -1.76 16.80 7.54
N ASP A 42 -0.86 16.91 6.56
CA ASP A 42 0.19 17.91 6.55
C ASP A 42 -0.07 18.94 5.45
N ASP A 43 -0.50 20.12 5.86
CA ASP A 43 -0.79 21.25 4.97
C ASP A 43 0.29 22.33 5.02
N LYS A 44 1.46 22.00 5.59
CA LYS A 44 2.54 22.98 5.81
C LYS A 44 3.80 22.64 5.04
N ASN A 45 4.19 21.37 4.99
CA ASN A 45 5.44 20.97 4.34
C ASN A 45 5.17 20.35 2.95
N PRO A 46 5.55 21.03 1.84
CA PRO A 46 5.30 20.54 0.50
C PRO A 46 6.23 19.39 0.06
N SER A 47 7.24 19.05 0.87
CA SER A 47 8.26 18.05 0.51
C SER A 47 7.66 16.65 0.36
N ALA A 48 8.13 15.94 -0.66
CA ALA A 48 7.90 14.50 -0.80
C ALA A 48 8.60 13.74 0.33
N ARG A 49 8.00 12.61 0.74
CA ARG A 49 8.51 11.83 1.87
C ARG A 49 8.05 10.38 1.84
N PHE A 50 8.76 9.54 2.58
CA PHE A 50 8.35 8.16 2.82
C PHE A 50 7.36 8.08 3.98
N VAL A 51 6.24 7.39 3.74
CA VAL A 51 5.29 6.97 4.77
C VAL A 51 5.47 5.50 5.03
N VAL A 52 5.76 5.15 6.28
CA VAL A 52 5.85 3.77 6.73
C VAL A 52 4.44 3.25 7.03
N VAL A 53 4.08 2.13 6.41
CA VAL A 53 2.80 1.46 6.64
C VAL A 53 3.10 0.17 7.40
N PRO A 54 2.74 0.06 8.68
CA PRO A 54 3.02 -1.13 9.46
C PRO A 54 2.11 -2.29 8.98
N LEU A 55 2.73 -3.35 8.46
CA LEU A 55 2.01 -4.53 7.95
C LEU A 55 1.84 -5.65 9.00
N GLY A 56 2.35 -5.44 10.23
CA GLY A 56 2.10 -6.32 11.38
C GLY A 56 2.64 -7.74 11.24
N GLN A 57 3.70 -7.96 10.46
CA GLN A 57 4.29 -9.29 10.20
C GLN A 57 3.28 -10.32 9.66
N ARG A 58 2.22 -9.88 8.97
CA ARG A 58 1.24 -10.79 8.36
C ARG A 58 1.85 -11.62 7.24
N LEU A 59 1.52 -12.91 7.24
CA LEU A 59 1.89 -13.83 6.17
C LEU A 59 0.95 -13.67 4.97
N GLY A 60 1.52 -13.61 3.76
CA GLY A 60 0.73 -13.51 2.54
C GLY A 60 1.55 -13.74 1.28
N LYS A 61 0.94 -14.40 0.29
CA LYS A 61 1.43 -14.52 -1.09
C LYS A 61 0.90 -13.41 -2.02
N ALA A 62 -0.16 -12.70 -1.60
CA ALA A 62 -0.62 -11.48 -2.26
C ALA A 62 -1.07 -10.42 -1.23
N ILE A 63 -0.91 -9.15 -1.59
CA ILE A 63 -1.35 -8.00 -0.81
C ILE A 63 -2.16 -7.04 -1.68
N ARG A 64 -3.24 -6.47 -1.14
CA ARG A 64 -4.00 -5.39 -1.77
C ARG A 64 -4.10 -4.23 -0.81
N CYS A 65 -3.41 -3.14 -1.13
CA CYS A 65 -3.52 -1.89 -0.38
C CYS A 65 -4.49 -0.93 -1.08
N ARG A 66 -5.42 -0.37 -0.31
CA ARG A 66 -6.35 0.68 -0.69
C ARG A 66 -5.89 1.98 -0.05
N PHE A 67 -5.57 2.96 -0.88
CA PHE A 67 -5.17 4.29 -0.44
C PHE A 67 -6.33 5.27 -0.62
N TYR A 68 -6.59 6.06 0.42
CA TYR A 68 -7.69 7.00 0.44
C TYR A 68 -7.19 8.43 0.25
N PHE A 69 -7.79 9.15 -0.69
CA PHE A 69 -7.41 10.51 -1.08
C PHE A 69 -7.64 11.50 0.06
N ALA A 70 -6.62 12.28 0.35
CA ALA A 70 -6.68 13.43 1.26
C ALA A 70 -7.08 14.74 0.56
N ASP A 71 -7.03 14.75 -0.77
CA ASP A 71 -7.34 15.88 -1.66
C ASP A 71 -7.58 15.34 -3.09
N ARG A 72 -7.75 16.21 -4.08
CA ARG A 72 -8.06 15.87 -5.49
C ARG A 72 -7.12 14.84 -6.10
N TRP A 73 -5.82 14.93 -5.80
CA TRP A 73 -4.79 14.08 -6.36
C TRP A 73 -3.91 13.45 -5.28
N MET A 74 -3.35 12.30 -5.63
CA MET A 74 -2.39 11.55 -4.83
C MET A 74 -1.32 11.04 -5.79
N LEU A 75 -0.05 11.33 -5.49
CA LEU A 75 1.07 10.94 -6.34
C LEU A 75 2.06 10.08 -5.56
N PHE A 76 2.28 8.87 -6.08
CA PHE A 76 3.31 7.95 -5.62
C PHE A 76 4.39 7.82 -6.69
N SER A 77 5.64 7.71 -6.24
CA SER A 77 6.75 7.37 -7.13
C SER A 77 7.37 6.02 -6.79
N GLU A 78 7.19 5.53 -5.56
CA GLU A 78 7.72 4.24 -5.13
C GLU A 78 6.83 3.61 -4.06
N ILE A 79 6.68 2.28 -4.14
CA ILE A 79 6.18 1.43 -3.07
C ILE A 79 7.19 0.31 -2.88
N SER A 80 7.77 0.21 -1.68
CA SER A 80 8.75 -0.82 -1.35
C SER A 80 8.28 -1.65 -0.14
N PHE A 81 8.42 -2.97 -0.25
CA PHE A 81 8.03 -3.93 0.79
C PHE A 81 9.27 -4.50 1.46
N GLN A 82 9.27 -4.53 2.79
CA GLN A 82 10.26 -5.25 3.58
C GLN A 82 9.59 -6.53 4.08
N SER A 83 10.04 -7.69 3.58
CA SER A 83 9.46 -9.00 3.88
C SER A 83 10.54 -10.08 4.01
N THR A 84 10.25 -11.13 4.75
CA THR A 84 11.05 -12.35 4.84
C THR A 84 10.25 -13.53 4.28
N VAL A 85 10.95 -14.56 3.79
CA VAL A 85 10.31 -15.81 3.36
C VAL A 85 9.99 -16.62 4.61
N ALA A 86 8.72 -16.94 4.83
CA ALA A 86 8.31 -17.87 5.88
C ALA A 86 8.68 -19.30 5.45
N GLY A 87 9.70 -19.88 6.07
CA GLY A 87 10.21 -21.19 5.71
C GLY A 87 9.30 -22.31 6.23
N ASN A 88 8.54 -22.95 5.34
CA ASN A 88 7.93 -24.28 5.54
C ASN A 88 7.81 -25.11 4.24
N ASP A 89 8.26 -24.64 3.07
CA ASP A 89 8.15 -25.40 1.82
C ASP A 89 9.42 -26.24 1.54
N CYS A 90 9.58 -27.33 2.30
CA CYS A 90 10.60 -28.37 2.04
C CYS A 90 10.09 -29.44 1.05
N HIS A 91 9.45 -29.08 -0.05
CA HIS A 91 9.44 -29.89 -1.28
C HIS A 91 8.83 -29.07 -2.42
N HIS A 92 9.51 -29.09 -3.57
CA HIS A 92 9.09 -28.58 -4.88
C HIS A 92 9.38 -27.10 -5.21
N SER A 93 10.44 -26.95 -6.01
CA SER A 93 10.82 -25.82 -6.86
C SER A 93 10.97 -24.45 -6.19
N ILE A 94 12.22 -24.00 -6.14
CA ILE A 94 12.58 -22.57 -6.07
C ILE A 94 11.98 -21.89 -7.30
N SER A 95 10.69 -21.55 -7.24
CA SER A 95 10.16 -20.45 -8.03
C SER A 95 10.20 -19.25 -7.11
N ASN A 96 10.89 -18.21 -7.56
CA ASN A 96 11.06 -16.94 -6.87
C ASN A 96 9.70 -16.21 -6.81
N GLN A 97 8.73 -16.78 -6.09
CA GLN A 97 7.37 -16.25 -5.89
C GLN A 97 7.41 -15.26 -4.74
N GLY A 98 8.27 -14.24 -4.85
CA GLY A 98 8.00 -12.98 -4.13
C GLY A 98 6.59 -12.51 -4.48
N LEU A 99 5.97 -11.68 -3.63
CA LEU A 99 4.63 -11.09 -3.84
C LEU A 99 4.45 -10.70 -5.32
N SER A 100 3.79 -11.56 -6.10
CA SER A 100 4.06 -11.61 -7.54
C SER A 100 3.30 -10.55 -8.35
N PHE A 101 2.45 -9.75 -7.73
CA PHE A 101 1.73 -8.69 -8.43
C PHE A 101 1.40 -7.54 -7.48
N ILE A 102 2.07 -6.39 -7.65
CA ILE A 102 1.58 -5.11 -7.12
C ILE A 102 0.68 -4.52 -8.22
N SER A 103 -0.63 -4.75 -8.12
CA SER A 103 -1.58 -4.02 -8.95
C SER A 103 -1.92 -2.70 -8.26
N VAL A 104 -1.33 -1.60 -8.73
CA VAL A 104 -1.72 -0.25 -8.30
C VAL A 104 -2.87 0.21 -9.20
N SER A 105 -4.10 0.10 -8.71
CA SER A 105 -5.25 0.75 -9.34
C SER A 105 -5.52 2.07 -8.63
N GLN A 106 -5.15 3.19 -9.26
CA GLN A 106 -5.59 4.51 -8.80
C GLN A 106 -7.06 4.67 -9.20
N GLY A 107 -7.98 4.65 -8.23
CA GLY A 107 -9.36 5.05 -8.46
C GLY A 107 -9.45 6.57 -8.47
N ARG A 108 -10.00 7.18 -9.53
CA ARG A 108 -10.35 8.60 -9.51
C ARG A 108 -11.42 8.83 -8.44
N GLN A 109 -11.27 9.84 -7.56
CA GLN A 109 -12.37 10.21 -6.67
C GLN A 109 -13.58 10.67 -7.51
N PRO A 110 -14.76 10.05 -7.39
CA PRO A 110 -15.98 10.58 -7.99
C PRO A 110 -16.42 11.81 -7.18
N GLY A 111 -16.29 13.00 -7.76
CA GLY A 111 -16.80 14.24 -7.17
C GLY A 111 -15.73 15.31 -6.89
N SER A 112 -15.08 15.83 -7.92
CA SER A 112 -14.76 17.26 -7.94
C SER A 112 -15.81 17.90 -8.83
N CYS A 113 -16.75 18.63 -8.24
CA CYS A 113 -17.57 19.59 -8.97
C CYS A 113 -16.68 20.64 -9.64
#